data_AF-T0SIM5-F1
#
_entry.id   AF-T0SIM5-F1
#
_cell.length_a   1.000
_cell.length_b   1.000
_cell.length_c   1.000
_cell.angle_alpha   90.00
_cell.angle_beta   90.00
_cell.angle_gamma   90.00
#
_symmetry.space_group_name_H-M   'P 1'
#
loop_
_entity.id
_entity.type
_entity.pdbx_description
1 polymer ?
#
loop_
_entity_poly.entity_id
_entity_poly.type
_entity_poly.pdbx_seq_one_letter_code
_entity_poly.pdbx_strand_id
1 'polypeptide(L)'
;MHSCAISLALAVLDAMPPTHMTPQLRRQLSDEARRLFLEAHESPPTTSLPRAFQDMRCHLLIEGQASRHLLVQLVASGNSYMFRHHLEAIGADLLLLMHHGVATKWITYATGDHEALHVFLSELARHDPQSLLADVQQFLDTIASLDVLEIVAASASAELQATTPTRIYRATTPTTAYMFTCDAATGVPISIDAGADTRILVTYYNRLGGVVVLQPPRGVPSDLEHMMASALDAFHATWSPIGQREAQDIVDEVDHDRDGFIGRHDVIDQLCEASYGLETARKTASEMTRLLCGGNPSEEVGYDAFLAFWLVMLADGTRTIDDEASMLEALHQLFHGPQHRVMRV
;
A
#
# COMPACT_ATOMS: atom_id res chain seq x y z
N MET A 1 -14.00 -29.35 -17.62
CA MET A 1 -14.27 -28.01 -18.18
C MET A 1 -13.33 -27.02 -17.53
N HIS A 2 -12.05 -27.15 -17.87
CA HIS A 2 -10.91 -26.36 -17.42
C HIS A 2 -10.25 -25.89 -18.71
N SER A 3 -10.26 -24.58 -18.98
CA SER A 3 -9.46 -23.90 -20.01
C SER A 3 -10.09 -22.53 -20.35
N CYS A 4 -10.18 -21.61 -19.39
CA CYS A 4 -10.55 -20.22 -19.70
C CYS A 4 -9.80 -19.15 -18.88
N ALA A 5 -9.01 -19.53 -17.86
CA ALA A 5 -8.22 -18.57 -17.06
C ALA A 5 -6.77 -18.39 -17.55
N ILE A 6 -6.29 -19.24 -18.46
CA ILE A 6 -4.87 -19.31 -18.86
C ILE A 6 -4.55 -18.39 -20.06
N SER A 7 -5.56 -17.94 -20.82
CA SER A 7 -5.34 -17.02 -21.96
C SER A 7 -5.42 -15.53 -21.62
N LEU A 8 -5.85 -15.16 -20.40
CA LEU A 8 -5.94 -13.75 -20.00
C LEU A 8 -4.59 -13.17 -19.54
N ALA A 9 -3.73 -13.99 -18.92
CA ALA A 9 -2.45 -13.50 -18.37
C ALA A 9 -1.41 -13.12 -19.45
N LEU A 10 -1.49 -13.73 -20.64
CA LEU A 10 -0.62 -13.39 -21.78
C LEU A 10 -1.15 -12.22 -22.63
N ALA A 11 -2.45 -11.87 -22.52
CA ALA A 11 -3.02 -10.69 -23.19
C ALA A 11 -2.88 -9.40 -22.34
N VAL A 12 -2.60 -9.53 -21.04
CA VAL A 12 -2.45 -8.42 -20.09
C VAL A 12 -1.06 -7.76 -20.18
N LEU A 13 -0.06 -8.43 -20.74
CA LEU A 13 1.29 -7.86 -20.91
C LEU A 13 1.47 -7.01 -22.18
N ASP A 14 0.48 -6.98 -23.08
CA ASP A 14 0.59 -6.27 -24.37
C ASP A 14 -0.49 -5.18 -24.59
N ALA A 15 -1.29 -4.84 -23.57
CA ALA A 15 -2.35 -3.82 -23.71
C ALA A 15 -2.87 -3.20 -22.39
N MET A 16 -2.04 -3.03 -21.36
CA MET A 16 -2.48 -2.29 -20.16
C MET A 16 -1.84 -0.90 -20.12
N PRO A 17 -2.60 0.18 -20.40
CA PRO A 17 -2.14 1.52 -20.08
C PRO A 17 -1.90 1.62 -18.55
N PRO A 18 -0.99 2.50 -18.11
CA PRO A 18 -0.50 2.59 -16.72
C PRO A 18 -1.55 3.02 -15.67
N THR A 19 -2.84 2.99 -16.00
CA THR A 19 -3.95 3.55 -15.23
C THR A 19 -4.95 2.54 -14.66
N HIS A 20 -4.76 1.24 -14.89
CA HIS A 20 -5.70 0.24 -14.36
C HIS A 20 -5.27 -0.34 -13.00
N MET A 21 -5.71 0.30 -11.92
CA MET A 21 -5.79 -0.35 -10.62
C MET A 21 -6.73 -1.56 -10.68
N THR A 22 -6.20 -2.75 -10.37
CA THR A 22 -7.02 -3.96 -10.29
C THR A 22 -8.12 -3.77 -9.22
N PRO A 23 -9.33 -4.31 -9.41
CA PRO A 23 -10.42 -4.24 -8.42
C PRO A 23 -10.03 -4.79 -7.04
N GLN A 24 -9.02 -5.65 -6.99
CA GLN A 24 -8.47 -6.25 -5.78
C GLN A 24 -7.63 -5.24 -4.97
N LEU A 25 -6.77 -4.46 -5.63
CA LEU A 25 -5.98 -3.41 -4.98
C LEU A 25 -6.87 -2.30 -4.40
N ARG A 26 -7.97 -1.97 -5.09
CA ARG A 26 -8.98 -1.00 -4.62
C ARG A 26 -9.76 -1.48 -3.39
N ARG A 27 -10.09 -2.78 -3.32
CA ARG A 27 -10.69 -3.35 -2.11
C ARG A 27 -9.72 -3.32 -0.94
N GLN A 28 -8.46 -3.67 -1.17
CA GLN A 28 -7.43 -3.63 -0.12
C GLN A 28 -7.27 -2.22 0.48
N LEU A 29 -7.16 -1.18 -0.34
CA LEU A 29 -7.05 0.20 0.14
C LEU A 29 -8.34 0.70 0.84
N SER A 30 -9.52 0.28 0.36
CA SER A 30 -10.80 0.60 1.00
C SER A 30 -11.02 -0.15 2.32
N ASP A 31 -10.57 -1.39 2.43
CA ASP A 31 -10.69 -2.23 3.62
C ASP A 31 -9.67 -1.79 4.69
N GLU A 32 -8.49 -1.34 4.27
CA GLU A 32 -7.49 -0.71 5.13
C GLU A 32 -7.97 0.63 5.71
N ALA A 33 -8.65 1.47 4.91
CA ALA A 33 -9.28 2.70 5.38
C ALA A 33 -10.46 2.47 6.35
N ARG A 34 -11.14 1.31 6.27
CA ARG A 34 -12.17 0.87 7.24
C ARG A 34 -11.57 0.28 8.51
N ARG A 35 -10.44 -0.42 8.41
CA ARG A 35 -9.72 -0.99 9.56
C ARG A 35 -9.16 0.11 10.46
N LEU A 36 -8.52 1.13 9.88
CA LEU A 36 -8.05 2.32 10.59
C LEU A 36 -9.19 3.13 11.25
N PHE A 37 -10.39 3.10 10.65
CA PHE A 37 -11.59 3.71 11.22
C PHE A 37 -12.09 2.99 12.48
N LEU A 38 -11.97 1.66 12.55
CA LEU A 38 -12.36 0.86 13.71
C LEU A 38 -11.34 0.98 14.86
N GLU A 39 -10.04 1.02 14.55
CA GLU A 39 -8.97 1.24 15.55
C GLU A 39 -9.06 2.59 16.27
N ALA A 40 -9.57 3.63 15.59
CA ALA A 40 -9.72 4.97 16.17
C ALA A 40 -10.89 5.08 17.17
N HIS A 41 -11.80 4.10 17.23
CA HIS A 41 -13.05 4.18 17.99
C HIS A 41 -13.18 3.14 19.11
N GLU A 42 -12.20 2.26 19.31
CA GLU A 42 -12.21 1.29 20.40
C GLU A 42 -11.33 1.75 21.57
N SER A 43 -11.88 1.68 22.79
CA SER A 43 -11.13 1.91 24.03
C SER A 43 -10.06 0.82 24.19
N PRO A 44 -8.89 1.11 24.79
CA PRO A 44 -7.78 0.17 24.82
C PRO A 44 -8.18 -1.07 25.64
N PRO A 45 -8.07 -2.30 25.09
CA PRO A 45 -8.22 -3.48 25.91
C PRO A 45 -7.00 -3.61 26.82
N THR A 46 -7.28 -3.83 28.10
CA THR A 46 -6.33 -4.29 29.09
C THR A 46 -5.81 -5.68 28.71
N THR A 47 -4.47 -5.81 28.70
CA THR A 47 -3.65 -7.04 28.55
C THR A 47 -3.81 -7.82 27.24
N SER A 48 -2.90 -7.60 26.29
CA SER A 48 -2.86 -8.40 25.05
C SER A 48 -1.41 -8.71 24.62
N LEU A 49 -1.23 -9.28 23.43
CA LEU A 49 0.04 -9.61 22.79
C LEU A 49 0.82 -8.45 22.09
N PRO A 50 0.48 -7.13 22.13
CA PRO A 50 0.77 -6.18 21.04
C PRO A 50 2.25 -5.93 20.79
N ARG A 51 3.12 -6.26 21.76
CA ARG A 51 4.56 -5.97 21.68
C ARG A 51 5.38 -7.08 21.04
N ALA A 52 4.80 -8.24 20.76
CA ALA A 52 5.52 -9.36 20.16
C ALA A 52 5.63 -9.25 18.64
N PHE A 53 4.78 -8.45 17.97
CA PHE A 53 4.81 -8.30 16.52
C PHE A 53 5.19 -6.88 16.05
N GLN A 54 5.47 -5.99 17.00
CA GLN A 54 6.03 -4.66 16.73
C GLN A 54 7.53 -4.67 17.01
N ASP A 55 8.28 -3.89 16.26
CA ASP A 55 9.73 -3.72 16.43
C ASP A 55 10.46 -5.07 16.49
N MET A 56 10.31 -5.87 15.44
CA MET A 56 10.84 -7.23 15.36
C MET A 56 11.54 -7.51 14.04
N ARG A 57 12.44 -8.49 14.08
CA ARG A 57 13.02 -9.15 12.92
C ARG A 57 12.70 -10.64 13.01
N CYS A 58 12.10 -11.20 11.98
CA CYS A 58 11.77 -12.62 11.95
C CYS A 58 12.03 -13.26 10.59
N HIS A 59 12.24 -14.57 10.59
CA HIS A 59 12.19 -15.39 9.38
C HIS A 59 10.89 -16.18 9.41
N LEU A 60 10.13 -16.04 8.34
CA LEU A 60 8.82 -16.60 8.16
C LEU A 60 8.90 -17.67 7.08
N LEU A 61 8.30 -18.83 7.36
CA LEU A 61 7.94 -19.81 6.36
C LEU A 61 6.43 -19.72 6.17
N ILE A 62 5.99 -19.21 5.03
CA ILE A 62 4.59 -19.03 4.70
C ILE A 62 4.13 -20.23 3.88
N GLU A 63 3.12 -20.92 4.37
CA GLU A 63 2.51 -22.10 3.75
C GLU A 63 1.12 -21.74 3.25
N GLY A 64 0.86 -21.93 1.94
CA GLY A 64 -0.44 -21.68 1.30
C GLY A 64 -0.96 -22.90 0.52
N GLN A 65 -2.16 -22.78 -0.08
CA GLN A 65 -2.85 -23.89 -0.78
C GLN A 65 -2.04 -24.59 -1.89
N ALA A 66 -1.09 -23.90 -2.53
CA ALA A 66 -0.37 -24.41 -3.69
C ALA A 66 0.82 -25.35 -3.36
N SER A 67 0.96 -25.83 -2.12
CA SER A 67 2.08 -26.70 -1.67
C SER A 67 3.48 -26.11 -1.89
N ARG A 68 3.58 -24.81 -2.18
CA ARG A 68 4.83 -24.08 -2.26
C ARG A 68 4.98 -23.23 -1.01
N HIS A 69 6.08 -23.43 -0.32
CA HIS A 69 6.42 -22.65 0.85
C HIS A 69 7.26 -21.44 0.43
N LEU A 70 6.99 -20.28 1.03
CA LEU A 70 7.75 -19.07 0.78
C LEU A 70 8.55 -18.71 2.03
N LEU A 71 9.88 -18.69 1.90
CA LEU A 71 10.76 -18.20 2.95
C LEU A 71 10.95 -16.70 2.80
N VAL A 72 10.58 -15.94 3.83
CA VAL A 72 10.65 -14.47 3.84
C VAL A 72 11.27 -14.00 5.14
N GLN A 73 12.19 -13.05 5.06
CA GLN A 73 12.60 -12.28 6.21
C GLN A 73 11.69 -11.05 6.33
N LEU A 74 11.09 -10.84 7.51
CA LEU A 74 10.32 -9.65 7.84
C LEU A 74 11.07 -8.82 8.88
N VAL A 75 11.10 -7.51 8.66
CA VAL A 75 11.47 -6.50 9.67
C VAL A 75 10.29 -5.56 9.85
N ALA A 76 9.70 -5.56 11.03
CA ALA A 76 8.66 -4.62 11.44
C ALA A 76 9.29 -3.58 12.38
N SER A 77 9.10 -2.29 12.12
CA SER A 77 9.67 -1.21 12.92
C SER A 77 8.76 0.01 12.88
N GLY A 78 8.20 0.39 14.03
CA GLY A 78 7.11 1.36 14.10
C GLY A 78 5.95 0.96 13.17
N ASN A 79 5.63 1.84 12.22
CA ASN A 79 4.59 1.64 11.20
C ASN A 79 5.15 1.16 9.84
N SER A 80 6.37 0.65 9.82
CA SER A 80 7.07 0.24 8.59
C SER A 80 7.36 -1.25 8.61
N TYR A 81 7.18 -1.90 7.46
CA TYR A 81 7.37 -3.34 7.31
C TYR A 81 8.19 -3.60 6.06
N MET A 82 9.33 -4.27 6.22
CA MET A 82 10.17 -4.66 5.10
C MET A 82 10.22 -6.17 5.00
N PHE A 83 9.79 -6.68 3.85
CA PHE A 83 9.94 -8.08 3.46
C PHE A 83 11.15 -8.22 2.57
N ARG A 84 11.88 -9.32 2.78
CA ARG A 84 13.01 -9.71 1.95
C ARG A 84 12.86 -11.18 1.58
N HIS A 85 12.95 -11.47 0.29
CA HIS A 85 12.98 -12.82 -0.26
C HIS A 85 14.22 -13.00 -1.13
N HIS A 86 14.95 -14.10 -0.93
CA HIS A 86 16.18 -14.35 -1.65
C HIS A 86 15.91 -15.13 -2.95
N LEU A 87 16.30 -14.55 -4.08
CA LEU A 87 16.22 -15.15 -5.41
C LEU A 87 17.52 -15.90 -5.71
N GLU A 88 17.57 -17.18 -5.35
CA GLU A 88 18.76 -18.03 -5.45
C GLU A 88 19.33 -18.06 -6.88
N ALA A 89 18.46 -18.12 -7.90
CA ALA A 89 18.86 -18.24 -9.30
C ALA A 89 19.76 -17.10 -9.80
N ILE A 90 19.64 -15.90 -9.21
CA ILE A 90 20.43 -14.71 -9.59
C ILE A 90 21.27 -14.18 -8.43
N GLY A 91 21.25 -14.84 -7.28
CA GLY A 91 21.97 -14.40 -6.08
C GLY A 91 21.57 -12.98 -5.64
N ALA A 92 20.29 -12.64 -5.75
CA ALA A 92 19.77 -11.31 -5.43
C ALA A 92 18.68 -11.39 -4.36
N ASP A 93 18.39 -10.27 -3.72
CA ASP A 93 17.30 -10.14 -2.77
C ASP A 93 16.20 -9.28 -3.38
N LEU A 94 14.97 -9.79 -3.37
CA LEU A 94 13.76 -9.04 -3.63
C LEU A 94 13.26 -8.41 -2.33
N LEU A 95 13.11 -7.10 -2.31
CA LEU A 95 12.66 -6.35 -1.16
C LEU A 95 11.37 -5.60 -1.45
N LEU A 96 10.49 -5.59 -0.45
CA LEU A 96 9.26 -4.82 -0.44
C LEU A 96 9.18 -4.10 0.90
N LEU A 97 9.21 -2.77 0.86
CA LEU A 97 9.00 -1.91 2.01
C LEU A 97 7.59 -1.32 1.93
N MET A 98 6.78 -1.61 2.94
CA MET A 98 5.55 -0.87 3.23
C MET A 98 5.89 0.22 4.24
N HIS A 99 5.72 1.46 3.84
CA HIS A 99 5.93 2.62 4.69
C HIS A 99 4.74 3.55 4.53
N HIS A 100 4.01 3.81 5.63
CA HIS A 100 2.79 4.62 5.59
C HIS A 100 1.82 4.19 4.47
N GLY A 101 1.56 2.89 4.32
CA GLY A 101 0.63 2.37 3.31
C GLY A 101 1.12 2.50 1.85
N VAL A 102 2.32 3.03 1.63
CA VAL A 102 2.97 3.08 0.32
C VAL A 102 3.97 1.95 0.20
N ALA A 103 3.89 1.20 -0.89
CA ALA A 103 4.84 0.14 -1.21
C ALA A 103 6.01 0.69 -2.02
N THR A 104 7.23 0.30 -1.66
CA THR A 104 8.44 0.48 -2.47
C THR A 104 9.08 -0.87 -2.69
N LYS A 105 9.36 -1.22 -3.96
CA LYS A 105 9.85 -2.56 -4.31
C LYS A 105 11.11 -2.48 -5.16
N TRP A 106 12.11 -3.27 -4.80
CA TRP A 106 13.39 -3.28 -5.52
C TRP A 106 14.11 -4.62 -5.40
N ILE A 107 15.05 -4.83 -6.32
CA ILE A 107 16.03 -5.91 -6.25
C ILE A 107 17.34 -5.33 -5.72
N THR A 108 18.01 -6.07 -4.84
CA THR A 108 19.40 -5.82 -4.43
C THR A 108 20.27 -6.98 -4.88
N TYR A 109 21.24 -6.71 -5.72
CA TYR A 109 22.17 -7.72 -6.23
C TYR A 109 23.28 -8.02 -5.22
N ALA A 110 23.96 -9.16 -5.38
CA ALA A 110 25.15 -9.50 -4.59
C ALA A 110 26.28 -8.46 -4.71
N THR A 111 26.29 -7.66 -5.79
CA THR A 111 27.24 -6.54 -5.99
C THR A 111 26.95 -5.36 -5.06
N GLY A 112 25.76 -5.31 -4.45
CA GLY A 112 25.26 -4.18 -3.68
C GLY A 112 24.47 -3.17 -4.52
N ASP A 113 24.36 -3.39 -5.83
CA ASP A 113 23.56 -2.53 -6.71
C ASP A 113 22.07 -2.75 -6.44
N HIS A 114 21.30 -1.66 -6.61
CA HIS A 114 19.86 -1.65 -6.40
C HIS A 114 19.14 -1.25 -7.68
N GLU A 115 18.05 -1.94 -7.97
CA GLU A 115 17.22 -1.65 -9.14
C GLU A 115 15.75 -1.67 -8.74
N ALA A 116 14.97 -0.67 -9.18
CA ALA A 116 13.54 -0.67 -8.96
C ALA A 116 12.88 -1.88 -9.63
N LEU A 117 11.95 -2.53 -8.93
CA LEU A 117 11.44 -3.84 -9.37
C LEU A 117 10.79 -3.79 -10.76
N HIS A 118 10.12 -2.68 -11.11
CA HIS A 118 9.49 -2.53 -12.42
C HIS A 118 10.52 -2.50 -13.56
N VAL A 119 11.70 -1.90 -13.35
CA VAL A 119 12.79 -1.88 -14.33
C VAL A 119 13.32 -3.29 -14.50
N PHE A 120 13.64 -3.96 -13.39
CA PHE A 120 14.07 -5.36 -13.39
C PHE A 120 13.09 -6.26 -14.14
N LEU A 121 11.78 -6.16 -13.85
CA LEU A 121 10.75 -6.95 -14.52
C LEU A 121 10.64 -6.63 -16.01
N SER A 122 10.82 -5.36 -16.40
CA SER A 122 10.80 -4.95 -17.80
C SER A 122 11.99 -5.52 -18.60
N GLU A 123 13.17 -5.58 -17.98
CA GLU A 123 14.35 -6.22 -18.57
C GLU A 123 14.20 -7.74 -18.59
N LEU A 124 13.69 -8.31 -17.50
CA LEU A 124 13.44 -9.74 -17.37
C LEU A 124 12.46 -10.24 -18.44
N ALA A 125 11.39 -9.49 -18.71
CA ALA A 125 10.42 -9.81 -19.76
C ALA A 125 11.03 -9.80 -21.18
N ARG A 126 12.08 -8.99 -21.41
CA ARG A 126 12.79 -8.94 -22.70
C ARG A 126 13.80 -10.07 -22.87
N HIS A 127 14.28 -10.66 -21.78
CA HIS A 127 15.40 -11.60 -21.78
C HIS A 127 15.07 -13.02 -21.25
N ASP A 128 13.81 -13.25 -20.85
CA ASP A 128 13.12 -14.50 -20.42
C ASP A 128 13.90 -15.47 -19.51
N PRO A 129 13.43 -15.62 -18.26
CA PRO A 129 13.50 -16.91 -17.59
C PRO A 129 12.18 -17.20 -16.87
N GLN A 130 11.27 -17.93 -17.52
CA GLN A 130 9.94 -18.33 -17.01
C GLN A 130 9.89 -18.80 -15.54
N SER A 131 10.98 -19.33 -14.97
CA SER A 131 11.03 -19.71 -13.55
C SER A 131 11.16 -18.52 -12.60
N LEU A 132 11.98 -17.51 -12.93
CA LEU A 132 12.25 -16.41 -12.02
C LEU A 132 11.05 -15.47 -11.90
N LEU A 133 10.36 -15.23 -13.02
CA LEU A 133 9.14 -14.43 -13.01
C LEU A 133 8.06 -15.07 -12.12
N ALA A 134 7.90 -16.39 -12.21
CA ALA A 134 6.95 -17.13 -11.37
C ALA A 134 7.30 -17.03 -9.88
N ASP A 135 8.59 -17.09 -9.52
CA ASP A 135 9.03 -16.96 -8.12
C ASP A 135 8.81 -15.53 -7.59
N VAL A 136 9.13 -14.50 -8.40
CA VAL A 136 8.86 -13.09 -8.05
C VAL A 136 7.37 -12.83 -7.89
N GLN A 137 6.55 -13.32 -8.83
CA GLN A 137 5.09 -13.20 -8.76
C GLN A 137 4.53 -13.92 -7.54
N GLN A 138 5.00 -15.13 -7.26
CA GLN A 138 4.58 -15.88 -6.08
C GLN A 138 4.89 -15.10 -4.79
N PHE A 139 6.07 -14.50 -4.68
CA PHE A 139 6.41 -13.63 -3.55
C PHE A 139 5.44 -12.46 -3.44
N LEU A 140 5.22 -11.71 -4.52
CA LEU A 140 4.35 -10.54 -4.53
C LEU A 140 2.90 -10.90 -4.17
N ASP A 141 2.37 -11.96 -4.76
CA ASP A 141 1.00 -12.42 -4.51
C ASP A 141 0.82 -12.90 -3.07
N THR A 142 1.80 -13.64 -2.55
CA THR A 142 1.78 -14.11 -1.17
C THR A 142 1.82 -12.94 -0.20
N ILE A 143 2.74 -11.98 -0.38
CA ILE A 143 2.82 -10.81 0.50
C ILE A 143 1.59 -9.92 0.34
N ALA A 144 1.05 -9.74 -0.86
CA ALA A 144 -0.18 -8.98 -1.08
C ALA A 144 -1.41 -9.65 -0.43
N SER A 145 -1.41 -10.97 -0.30
CA SER A 145 -2.45 -11.70 0.44
C SER A 145 -2.31 -11.60 1.97
N LEU A 146 -1.11 -11.24 2.46
CA LEU A 146 -0.81 -11.07 3.87
C LEU A 146 -1.00 -9.61 4.27
N ASP A 147 -2.14 -9.27 4.84
CA ASP A 147 -2.31 -7.99 5.52
C ASP A 147 -1.57 -8.04 6.88
N VAL A 148 -0.28 -7.70 6.86
CA VAL A 148 0.55 -7.71 8.07
C VAL A 148 0.12 -6.65 9.07
N LEU A 149 -0.44 -5.54 8.62
CA LEU A 149 -1.01 -4.55 9.52
C LEU A 149 -2.26 -5.11 10.22
N GLU A 150 -3.13 -5.83 9.51
CA GLU A 150 -4.26 -6.53 10.11
C GLU A 150 -3.80 -7.60 11.10
N ILE A 151 -2.76 -8.38 10.76
CA ILE A 151 -2.18 -9.38 11.67
C ILE A 151 -1.66 -8.71 12.96
N VAL A 152 -0.97 -7.58 12.84
CA VAL A 152 -0.46 -6.81 14.00
C VAL A 152 -1.62 -6.25 14.82
N ALA A 153 -2.63 -5.65 14.17
CA ALA A 153 -3.82 -5.12 14.84
C ALA A 153 -4.60 -6.22 15.57
N ALA A 154 -4.85 -7.34 14.90
CA ALA A 154 -5.51 -8.52 15.46
C ALA A 154 -4.72 -9.09 16.64
N SER A 155 -3.39 -9.06 16.60
CA SER A 155 -2.57 -9.51 17.74
C SER A 155 -2.76 -8.65 18.98
N ALA A 156 -3.10 -7.36 18.82
CA ALA A 156 -3.35 -6.44 19.91
C ALA A 156 -4.73 -6.64 20.56
N SER A 157 -5.68 -7.28 19.88
CA SER A 157 -7.00 -7.65 20.40
C SER A 157 -7.15 -9.13 20.72
N ALA A 158 -6.08 -9.93 20.56
CA ALA A 158 -6.14 -11.38 20.70
C ALA A 158 -6.36 -11.83 22.17
N GLU A 159 -7.35 -12.71 22.36
CA GLU A 159 -7.71 -13.29 23.65
C GLU A 159 -7.01 -14.62 23.88
N LEU A 160 -6.46 -14.82 25.08
CA LEU A 160 -5.80 -16.05 25.48
C LEU A 160 -6.81 -17.21 25.60
N GLN A 161 -6.59 -18.28 24.85
CA GLN A 161 -7.43 -19.48 24.82
C GLN A 161 -6.81 -20.64 25.61
N ALA A 162 -5.50 -20.80 25.55
CA ALA A 162 -4.77 -21.88 26.23
C ALA A 162 -3.38 -21.40 26.66
N THR A 163 -2.84 -21.97 27.74
CA THR A 163 -1.55 -21.55 28.34
C THR A 163 -0.46 -22.61 28.31
N THR A 164 -0.80 -23.88 28.12
CA THR A 164 0.13 -25.02 28.13
C THR A 164 -0.26 -26.05 27.06
N PRO A 165 0.71 -26.71 26.39
CA PRO A 165 2.17 -26.52 26.49
C PRO A 165 2.69 -25.24 25.81
N THR A 166 1.87 -24.62 24.96
CA THR A 166 2.10 -23.31 24.31
C THR A 166 1.00 -22.33 24.72
N ARG A 167 1.25 -21.03 24.57
CA ARG A 167 0.19 -20.03 24.72
C ARG A 167 -0.52 -19.84 23.39
N ILE A 168 -1.83 -20.03 23.37
CA ILE A 168 -2.65 -19.86 22.17
C ILE A 168 -3.53 -18.65 22.39
N TYR A 169 -3.47 -17.71 21.47
CA TYR A 169 -4.32 -16.52 21.44
C TYR A 169 -5.17 -16.53 20.18
N ARG A 170 -6.38 -16.00 20.28
CA ARG A 170 -7.31 -15.92 19.16
C ARG A 170 -7.81 -14.50 18.99
N ALA A 171 -7.79 -14.02 17.76
CA ALA A 171 -8.45 -12.78 17.38
C ALA A 171 -9.34 -13.05 16.17
N THR A 172 -10.44 -12.33 16.06
CA THR A 172 -11.31 -12.40 14.88
C THR A 172 -11.54 -10.98 14.39
N THR A 173 -11.17 -10.72 13.15
CA THR A 173 -11.49 -9.48 12.44
C THR A 173 -12.75 -9.72 11.59
N PRO A 174 -13.32 -8.68 10.97
CA PRO A 174 -14.44 -8.85 10.02
C PRO A 174 -14.11 -9.78 8.84
N THR A 175 -12.83 -9.89 8.50
CA THR A 175 -12.31 -10.58 7.31
C THR A 175 -11.66 -11.92 7.62
N THR A 176 -11.00 -12.06 8.77
CA THR A 176 -10.12 -13.19 9.05
C THR A 176 -10.16 -13.60 10.53
N ALA A 177 -10.16 -14.90 10.80
CA ALA A 177 -9.89 -15.44 12.14
C ALA A 177 -8.41 -15.79 12.26
N TYR A 178 -7.74 -15.23 13.26
CA TYR A 178 -6.34 -15.45 13.55
C TYR A 178 -6.15 -16.31 14.79
N MET A 179 -5.24 -17.27 14.70
CA MET A 179 -4.75 -18.02 15.85
C MET A 179 -3.24 -17.84 15.98
N PHE A 180 -2.82 -17.21 17.07
CA PHE A 180 -1.42 -16.98 17.39
C PHE A 180 -0.95 -18.02 18.38
N THR A 181 0.04 -18.82 17.99
CA THR A 181 0.70 -19.77 18.88
C THR A 181 2.04 -19.18 19.30
N CYS A 182 2.25 -19.06 20.60
CA CYS A 182 3.47 -18.49 21.19
C CYS A 182 4.12 -19.50 22.16
N ASP A 183 5.43 -19.40 22.29
CA ASP A 183 6.18 -20.14 23.29
C ASP A 183 5.71 -19.76 24.69
N ALA A 184 5.43 -20.76 25.53
CA ALA A 184 4.81 -20.52 26.84
C ALA A 184 5.77 -19.86 27.84
N ALA A 185 7.08 -20.04 27.68
CA ALA A 185 8.09 -19.50 28.59
C ALA A 185 8.50 -18.07 28.20
N THR A 186 8.76 -17.84 26.92
CA THR A 186 9.31 -16.58 26.40
C THR A 186 8.25 -15.65 25.82
N GLY A 187 7.07 -16.17 25.46
CA GLY A 187 6.02 -15.43 24.76
C GLY A 187 6.35 -15.13 23.30
N VAL A 188 7.42 -15.72 22.75
CA VAL A 188 7.85 -15.52 21.36
C VAL A 188 6.86 -16.20 20.41
N PRO A 189 6.45 -15.54 19.30
CA PRO A 189 5.62 -16.16 18.29
C PRO A 189 6.26 -17.40 17.66
N ILE A 190 5.49 -18.47 17.54
CA ILE A 190 5.88 -19.74 16.88
C ILE A 190 5.14 -19.88 15.56
N SER A 191 3.82 -19.64 15.55
CA SER A 191 3.03 -19.69 14.33
C SER A 191 1.82 -18.77 14.39
N ILE A 192 1.35 -18.37 13.22
CA ILE A 192 0.12 -17.63 13.01
C ILE A 192 -0.69 -18.39 11.97
N ASP A 193 -1.87 -18.85 12.33
CA ASP A 193 -2.83 -19.38 11.38
C ASP A 193 -3.77 -18.22 10.99
N ALA A 194 -3.74 -17.83 9.71
CA ALA A 194 -4.44 -16.67 9.15
C ALA A 194 -5.53 -17.16 8.18
N GLY A 195 -6.68 -17.56 8.73
CA GLY A 195 -7.75 -18.19 7.95
C GLY A 195 -7.52 -19.68 7.66
N ALA A 196 -8.33 -20.26 6.77
CA ALA A 196 -8.38 -21.71 6.53
C ALA A 196 -7.14 -22.25 5.78
N ASP A 197 -6.41 -21.38 5.08
CA ASP A 197 -5.51 -21.78 3.99
C ASP A 197 -4.10 -21.21 4.07
N THR A 198 -3.84 -20.29 5.01
CA THR A 198 -2.53 -19.64 5.16
C THR A 198 -2.00 -19.85 6.56
N ARG A 199 -0.81 -20.45 6.63
CA ARG A 199 -0.07 -20.66 7.87
C ARG A 199 1.28 -19.99 7.80
N ILE A 200 1.62 -19.22 8.83
CA ILE A 200 2.90 -18.53 8.94
C ILE A 200 3.66 -19.19 10.09
N LEU A 201 4.78 -19.83 9.78
CA LEU A 201 5.69 -20.40 10.78
C LEU A 201 6.86 -19.44 11.03
N VAL A 202 7.11 -19.14 12.29
CA VAL A 202 8.21 -18.27 12.71
C VAL A 202 9.43 -19.15 13.01
N THR A 203 10.38 -19.15 12.11
CA THR A 203 11.60 -19.99 12.20
C THR A 203 12.75 -19.29 12.90
N TYR A 204 12.72 -17.95 12.91
CA TYR A 204 13.63 -17.09 13.65
C TYR A 204 12.86 -15.88 14.14
N TYR A 205 13.15 -15.44 15.36
CA TYR A 205 12.56 -14.24 15.94
C TYR A 205 13.60 -13.50 16.78
N ASN A 206 13.69 -12.20 16.56
CA ASN A 206 14.46 -11.29 17.37
C ASN A 206 13.70 -9.99 17.56
N ARG A 207 13.68 -9.50 18.80
CA ARG A 207 13.10 -8.20 19.11
C ARG A 207 14.13 -7.11 18.87
N LEU A 208 13.71 -6.01 18.24
CA LEU A 208 14.54 -4.83 18.09
C LEU A 208 14.58 -4.08 19.43
N GLY A 209 15.73 -3.48 19.74
CA GLY A 209 15.90 -2.68 20.96
C GLY A 209 15.16 -1.33 20.93
N GLY A 210 14.61 -0.96 19.78
CA GLY A 210 13.85 0.25 19.52
C GLY A 210 13.51 0.37 18.04
N VAL A 211 12.81 1.45 17.69
CA VAL A 211 12.45 1.76 16.30
C VAL A 211 13.71 2.01 15.48
N VAL A 212 13.84 1.25 14.39
CA VAL A 212 14.88 1.42 13.37
C VAL A 212 14.27 2.08 12.14
N VAL A 213 15.00 3.02 11.54
CA VAL A 213 14.58 3.67 10.29
C VAL A 213 14.75 2.69 9.14
N LEU A 214 13.65 2.32 8.50
CA LEU A 214 13.64 1.55 7.25
C LEU A 214 13.45 2.53 6.10
N GLN A 215 14.38 2.56 5.15
CA GLN A 215 14.31 3.43 3.98
C GLN A 215 14.68 2.65 2.72
N PRO A 216 14.04 2.94 1.58
CA PRO A 216 14.46 2.37 0.31
C PRO A 216 15.82 2.94 -0.11
N PRO A 217 16.54 2.26 -1.02
CA PRO A 217 17.75 2.80 -1.62
C PRO A 217 17.46 4.13 -2.34
N ARG A 218 18.46 5.00 -2.40
CA ARG A 218 18.34 6.28 -3.13
C ARG A 218 18.04 6.02 -4.60
N GLY A 219 17.08 6.73 -5.16
CA GLY A 219 16.70 6.65 -6.57
C GLY A 219 15.75 5.51 -6.91
N VAL A 220 15.31 4.70 -5.93
CA VAL A 220 14.22 3.74 -6.11
C VAL A 220 12.92 4.42 -5.70
N PRO A 221 12.04 4.77 -6.66
CA PRO A 221 10.75 5.37 -6.34
C PRO A 221 9.80 4.32 -5.76
N SER A 222 8.90 4.78 -4.90
CA SER A 222 7.73 4.03 -4.49
C SER A 222 6.74 3.81 -5.64
N ASP A 223 5.83 2.86 -5.46
CA ASP A 223 4.75 2.63 -6.41
C ASP A 223 3.91 3.90 -6.63
N LEU A 224 3.63 4.64 -5.55
CA LEU A 224 2.85 5.87 -5.62
C LEU A 224 3.56 6.94 -6.44
N GLU A 225 4.86 7.16 -6.19
CA GLU A 225 5.67 8.10 -6.98
C GLU A 225 5.70 7.70 -8.47
N HIS A 226 5.81 6.41 -8.78
CA HIS A 226 5.80 5.92 -10.15
C HIS A 226 4.43 6.14 -10.83
N MET A 227 3.33 5.90 -10.10
CA MET A 227 1.98 6.16 -10.58
C MET A 227 1.75 7.66 -10.80
N MET A 228 2.21 8.50 -9.89
CA MET A 228 2.11 9.96 -9.99
C MET A 228 2.89 10.50 -11.19
N ALA A 229 4.13 10.03 -11.39
CA ALA A 229 4.92 10.39 -12.57
C ALA A 229 4.20 9.99 -13.87
N SER A 230 3.67 8.77 -13.93
CA SER A 230 2.92 8.28 -15.10
C SER A 230 1.63 9.08 -15.33
N ALA A 231 0.95 9.49 -14.26
CA ALA A 231 -0.25 10.32 -14.33
C ALA A 231 0.03 11.71 -14.88
N LEU A 232 1.13 12.35 -14.44
CA LEU A 232 1.56 13.65 -14.96
C LEU A 232 2.00 13.56 -16.42
N ASP A 233 2.76 12.53 -16.78
CA ASP A 233 3.17 12.31 -18.18
C ASP A 233 1.94 12.17 -19.08
N ALA A 234 0.93 11.40 -18.65
CA ALA A 234 -0.33 11.27 -19.36
C ALA A 234 -1.08 12.61 -19.43
N PHE A 235 -1.23 13.32 -18.32
CA PHE A 235 -1.86 14.65 -18.26
C PHE A 235 -1.22 15.63 -19.24
N HIS A 236 0.11 15.72 -19.28
CA HIS A 236 0.80 16.62 -20.20
C HIS A 236 0.71 16.18 -21.67
N ALA A 237 0.67 14.86 -21.92
CA ALA A 237 0.67 14.32 -23.27
C ALA A 237 -0.72 14.28 -23.92
N THR A 238 -1.77 14.00 -23.16
CA THR A 238 -3.10 13.67 -23.71
C THR A 238 -4.15 14.76 -23.47
N TRP A 239 -4.02 15.58 -22.43
CA TRP A 239 -5.03 16.61 -22.14
C TRP A 239 -4.86 17.84 -23.04
N SER A 240 -5.99 18.49 -23.32
CA SER A 240 -6.02 19.76 -24.02
C SER A 240 -5.37 20.88 -23.18
N PRO A 241 -4.78 21.92 -23.80
CA PRO A 241 -4.26 23.08 -23.07
C PRO A 241 -5.32 23.82 -22.23
N ILE A 242 -6.60 23.68 -22.60
CA ILE A 242 -7.71 24.26 -21.86
C ILE A 242 -7.96 23.44 -20.59
N GLY A 243 -8.06 22.12 -20.71
CA GLY A 243 -8.23 21.23 -19.55
C GLY A 243 -7.04 21.27 -18.60
N GLN A 244 -5.82 21.40 -19.12
CA GLN A 244 -4.63 21.58 -18.27
C GLN A 244 -4.70 22.89 -17.48
N ARG A 245 -5.16 23.97 -18.11
CA ARG A 245 -5.35 25.25 -17.41
C ARG A 245 -6.48 25.17 -16.38
N GLU A 246 -7.60 24.53 -16.72
CA GLU A 246 -8.72 24.35 -15.79
C GLU A 246 -8.32 23.51 -14.58
N ALA A 247 -7.54 22.44 -14.76
CA ALA A 247 -6.97 21.68 -13.65
C ALA A 247 -6.02 22.53 -12.80
N GLN A 248 -5.19 23.36 -13.43
CA GLN A 248 -4.30 24.28 -12.72
C GLN A 248 -5.08 25.35 -11.94
N ASP A 249 -6.15 25.90 -12.51
CA ASP A 249 -7.00 26.87 -11.84
C ASP A 249 -7.62 26.27 -10.56
N ILE A 250 -8.00 24.98 -10.57
CA ILE A 250 -8.46 24.27 -9.36
C ILE A 250 -7.33 24.17 -8.32
N VAL A 251 -6.10 23.86 -8.73
CA VAL A 251 -4.95 23.76 -7.81
C VAL A 251 -4.62 25.13 -7.21
N ASP A 252 -4.67 26.18 -8.02
CA ASP A 252 -4.46 27.58 -7.59
C ASP A 252 -5.55 28.07 -6.65
N GLU A 253 -6.78 27.57 -6.77
CA GLU A 253 -7.86 27.86 -5.83
C GLU A 253 -7.64 27.17 -4.49
N VAL A 254 -7.10 25.94 -4.48
CA VAL A 254 -6.77 25.23 -3.24
C VAL A 254 -5.66 25.95 -2.48
N ASP A 255 -4.64 26.48 -3.15
CA ASP A 255 -3.55 27.26 -2.53
C ASP A 255 -4.05 28.65 -2.06
N HIS A 256 -4.60 28.68 -0.84
CA HIS A 256 -5.20 29.88 -0.26
C HIS A 256 -4.19 30.99 0.08
N ASP A 257 -2.97 30.64 0.46
CA ASP A 257 -1.94 31.62 0.83
C ASP A 257 -0.99 31.99 -0.33
N ARG A 258 -1.11 31.26 -1.45
CA ARG A 258 -0.45 31.53 -2.74
C ARG A 258 1.06 31.44 -2.65
N ASP A 259 1.56 30.53 -1.83
CA ASP A 259 2.99 30.31 -1.67
C ASP A 259 3.56 29.31 -2.69
N GLY A 260 2.70 28.69 -3.50
CA GLY A 260 3.05 27.70 -4.52
C GLY A 260 3.15 26.28 -4.00
N PHE A 261 2.74 26.05 -2.76
CA PHE A 261 2.65 24.75 -2.11
C PHE A 261 1.25 24.56 -1.52
N ILE A 262 0.87 23.29 -1.34
CA ILE A 262 -0.42 22.94 -0.78
C ILE A 262 -0.17 22.21 0.52
N GLY A 263 -0.57 22.84 1.62
CA GLY A 263 -0.54 22.28 2.95
C GLY A 263 -1.80 21.48 3.26
N ARG A 264 -1.76 20.81 4.42
CA ARG A 264 -2.92 20.07 4.94
C ARG A 264 -4.12 20.99 5.21
N HIS A 265 -3.89 22.23 5.63
CA HIS A 265 -4.95 23.16 5.99
C HIS A 265 -5.71 23.65 4.75
N ASP A 266 -4.99 23.96 3.68
CA ASP A 266 -5.54 24.37 2.39
C ASP A 266 -6.56 23.35 1.86
N VAL A 267 -6.20 22.06 1.90
CA VAL A 267 -7.09 20.97 1.51
C VAL A 267 -8.30 20.86 2.44
N ILE A 268 -8.14 21.05 3.74
CA ILE A 268 -9.26 20.98 4.69
C ILE A 268 -10.26 22.10 4.39
N ASP A 269 -9.76 23.31 4.21
CA ASP A 269 -10.57 24.50 3.99
C ASP A 269 -11.31 24.38 2.65
N GLN A 270 -10.61 24.05 1.56
CA GLN A 270 -11.22 23.83 0.25
C GLN A 270 -12.33 22.75 0.28
N LEU A 271 -12.09 21.62 0.95
CA LEU A 271 -13.11 20.57 1.06
C LEU A 271 -14.31 21.00 1.92
N CYS A 272 -14.08 21.80 2.96
CA CYS A 272 -15.19 22.35 3.76
C CYS A 272 -16.03 23.35 2.94
N GLU A 273 -15.39 24.17 2.10
CA GLU A 273 -16.08 25.08 1.16
C GLU A 273 -16.90 24.31 0.12
N ALA A 274 -16.38 23.18 -0.36
CA ALA A 274 -17.09 22.21 -1.20
C ALA A 274 -18.22 21.44 -0.49
N SER A 275 -18.59 21.85 0.74
CA SER A 275 -19.65 21.28 1.55
C SER A 275 -19.40 19.86 2.07
N TYR A 276 -18.14 19.41 2.12
CA TYR A 276 -17.79 18.19 2.86
C TYR A 276 -17.80 18.47 4.37
N GLY A 277 -18.17 17.46 5.16
CA GLY A 277 -18.09 17.56 6.61
C GLY A 277 -16.64 17.72 7.08
N LEU A 278 -16.42 18.55 8.11
CA LEU A 278 -15.08 18.86 8.64
C LEU A 278 -14.26 17.62 9.01
N GLU A 279 -14.90 16.59 9.56
CA GLU A 279 -14.23 15.33 9.90
C GLU A 279 -13.73 14.60 8.65
N THR A 280 -14.56 14.53 7.61
CA THR A 280 -14.19 13.96 6.31
C THR A 280 -13.04 14.73 5.69
N ALA A 281 -13.11 16.07 5.66
CA ALA A 281 -12.05 16.92 5.13
C ALA A 281 -10.71 16.69 5.86
N ARG A 282 -10.74 16.68 7.20
CA ARG A 282 -9.57 16.40 8.04
C ARG A 282 -8.97 15.04 7.79
N LYS A 283 -9.81 14.01 7.58
CA LYS A 283 -9.38 12.64 7.31
C LYS A 283 -8.73 12.56 5.93
N THR A 284 -9.39 13.10 4.90
CA THR A 284 -8.86 13.12 3.53
C THR A 284 -7.51 13.82 3.45
N ALA A 285 -7.38 15.03 4.02
CA ALA A 285 -6.12 15.75 4.04
C ALA A 285 -5.03 15.04 4.86
N SER A 286 -5.41 14.39 5.97
CA SER A 286 -4.48 13.58 6.77
C SER A 286 -3.94 12.40 5.98
N GLU A 287 -4.80 11.70 5.23
CA GLU A 287 -4.40 10.55 4.43
C GLU A 287 -3.51 10.96 3.25
N MET A 288 -3.82 12.07 2.57
CA MET A 288 -2.94 12.65 1.54
C MET A 288 -1.56 12.95 2.12
N THR A 289 -1.49 13.67 3.24
CA THR A 289 -0.23 14.02 3.91
C THR A 289 0.52 12.76 4.38
N ARG A 290 -0.22 11.74 4.84
CA ARG A 290 0.35 10.46 5.26
C ARG A 290 1.03 9.73 4.10
N LEU A 291 0.43 9.76 2.92
CA LEU A 291 0.91 9.06 1.72
C LEU A 291 2.04 9.84 1.01
N LEU A 292 1.95 11.17 0.92
CA LEU A 292 2.93 11.99 0.22
C LEU A 292 4.12 12.42 1.09
N CYS A 293 3.87 12.68 2.38
CA CYS A 293 4.81 13.37 3.28
C CYS A 293 5.20 12.50 4.50
N GLY A 294 4.99 11.18 4.42
CA GLY A 294 5.25 10.27 5.54
C GLY A 294 4.48 10.60 6.83
N GLY A 295 3.39 11.37 6.73
CA GLY A 295 2.55 11.74 7.88
C GLY A 295 3.04 12.96 8.67
N ASN A 296 4.01 13.72 8.16
CA ASN A 296 4.39 14.99 8.75
C ASN A 296 3.35 16.09 8.40
N PRO A 297 2.55 16.59 9.36
CA PRO A 297 1.47 17.54 9.08
C PRO A 297 1.97 18.95 8.70
N SER A 298 3.27 19.23 8.85
CA SER A 298 3.89 20.51 8.46
C SER A 298 4.58 20.46 7.10
N GLU A 299 4.52 19.33 6.39
CA GLU A 299 5.05 19.22 5.04
C GLU A 299 3.99 19.67 4.03
N GLU A 300 4.41 20.53 3.12
CA GLU A 300 3.59 21.02 2.02
C GLU A 300 4.03 20.32 0.73
N VAL A 301 3.10 20.20 -0.21
CA VAL A 301 3.35 19.53 -1.50
C VAL A 301 3.33 20.52 -2.63
N GLY A 302 4.28 20.40 -3.57
CA GLY A 302 4.25 21.19 -4.80
C GLY A 302 3.06 20.81 -5.68
N TYR A 303 2.67 21.73 -6.55
CA TYR A 303 1.48 21.60 -7.41
C TYR A 303 1.46 20.33 -8.26
N ASP A 304 2.57 20.00 -8.92
CA ASP A 304 2.66 18.79 -9.75
C ASP A 304 2.38 17.54 -8.92
N ALA A 305 2.96 17.44 -7.72
CA ALA A 305 2.74 16.31 -6.83
C ALA A 305 1.29 16.25 -6.32
N PHE A 306 0.71 17.41 -5.97
CA PHE A 306 -0.69 17.49 -5.55
C PHE A 306 -1.64 17.04 -6.66
N LEU A 307 -1.49 17.57 -7.87
CA LEU A 307 -2.32 17.22 -9.01
C LEU A 307 -2.16 15.75 -9.39
N ALA A 308 -0.91 15.26 -9.50
CA ALA A 308 -0.62 13.87 -9.80
C ALA A 308 -1.28 12.90 -8.82
N PHE A 309 -1.20 13.22 -7.52
CA PHE A 309 -1.83 12.42 -6.47
C PHE A 309 -3.33 12.30 -6.71
N TRP A 310 -4.02 13.41 -6.97
CA TRP A 310 -5.47 13.38 -7.21
C TRP A 310 -5.86 12.73 -8.54
N LEU A 311 -5.06 12.90 -9.60
CA LEU A 311 -5.26 12.17 -10.85
C LEU A 311 -5.20 10.65 -10.62
N VAL A 312 -4.24 10.20 -9.83
CA VAL A 312 -4.10 8.77 -9.45
C VAL A 312 -5.27 8.32 -8.56
N MET A 313 -5.69 9.13 -7.59
CA MET A 313 -6.74 8.75 -6.64
C MET A 313 -8.16 8.79 -7.19
N LEU A 314 -8.41 9.64 -8.18
CA LEU A 314 -9.71 9.75 -8.84
C LEU A 314 -9.88 8.79 -10.01
N ALA A 315 -8.77 8.29 -10.58
CA ALA A 315 -8.81 7.24 -11.58
C ALA A 315 -9.40 5.95 -11.00
N ASP A 316 -10.29 5.30 -11.74
CA ASP A 316 -10.91 4.04 -11.34
C ASP A 316 -11.08 3.08 -12.53
N GLY A 317 -11.80 1.97 -12.33
CA GLY A 317 -11.98 0.96 -13.38
C GLY A 317 -12.76 1.45 -14.61
N THR A 318 -13.42 2.60 -14.52
CA THR A 318 -14.21 3.24 -15.56
C THR A 318 -13.65 4.60 -15.97
N ARG A 319 -12.98 5.30 -15.06
CA ARG A 319 -12.35 6.60 -15.27
C ARG A 319 -10.85 6.43 -15.42
N THR A 320 -10.37 6.61 -16.64
CA THR A 320 -8.93 6.60 -16.96
C THR A 320 -8.40 8.03 -17.02
N ILE A 321 -7.11 8.23 -16.75
CA ILE A 321 -6.49 9.58 -16.78
C ILE A 321 -6.62 10.23 -18.16
N ASP A 322 -6.68 9.44 -19.22
CA ASP A 322 -6.86 9.94 -20.60
C ASP A 322 -8.28 10.45 -20.90
N ASP A 323 -9.26 10.20 -20.02
CA ASP A 323 -10.61 10.75 -20.12
C ASP A 323 -10.68 12.12 -19.41
N GLU A 324 -10.13 13.14 -20.09
CA GLU A 324 -10.06 14.53 -19.62
C GLU A 324 -11.39 15.02 -19.05
N ALA A 325 -12.50 14.78 -19.74
CA ALA A 325 -13.82 15.28 -19.32
C ALA A 325 -14.28 14.63 -18.02
N SER A 326 -14.11 13.31 -17.87
CA SER A 326 -14.48 12.60 -16.65
C SER A 326 -13.57 12.96 -15.47
N MET A 327 -12.28 13.17 -15.72
CA MET A 327 -11.31 13.56 -14.71
C MET A 327 -11.54 15.00 -14.22
N LEU A 328 -11.80 15.95 -15.12
CA LEU A 328 -12.16 17.32 -14.73
C LEU A 328 -13.47 17.35 -13.94
N GLU A 329 -14.50 16.60 -14.38
CA GLU A 329 -15.74 16.49 -13.61
C GLU A 329 -15.48 15.95 -12.19
N ALA A 330 -14.57 14.99 -12.05
CA ALA A 330 -14.20 14.44 -10.75
C ALA A 330 -13.45 15.44 -9.86
N LEU A 331 -12.51 16.19 -10.43
CA LEU A 331 -11.77 17.23 -9.73
C LEU A 331 -12.71 18.35 -9.25
N HIS A 332 -13.59 18.83 -10.11
CA HIS A 332 -14.63 19.80 -9.73
C HIS A 332 -15.57 19.24 -8.68
N GLN A 333 -16.00 17.99 -8.80
CA GLN A 333 -16.86 17.38 -7.79
C GLN A 333 -16.16 17.32 -6.43
N LEU A 334 -14.86 17.00 -6.41
CA LEU A 334 -14.06 16.92 -5.19
C LEU A 334 -13.85 18.30 -4.54
N PHE A 335 -13.45 19.31 -5.31
CA PHE A 335 -13.00 20.60 -4.76
C PHE A 335 -14.07 21.70 -4.80
N HIS A 336 -15.15 21.54 -5.56
CA HIS A 336 -16.27 22.49 -5.61
C HIS A 336 -17.61 21.87 -5.18
N GLY A 337 -17.64 20.55 -4.99
CA GLY A 337 -18.81 19.82 -4.52
C GLY A 337 -19.81 19.43 -5.61
N PRO A 338 -20.81 18.59 -5.28
CA PRO A 338 -21.75 18.00 -6.24
C PRO A 338 -22.74 19.00 -6.88
N GLN A 339 -22.74 20.26 -6.44
CA GLN A 339 -23.59 21.32 -6.99
C GLN A 339 -22.90 22.13 -8.10
N HIS A 340 -21.59 21.97 -8.29
CA HIS A 340 -20.84 22.59 -9.38
C HIS A 340 -21.05 21.82 -10.70
N ARG A 341 -22.32 21.63 -11.10
CA ARG A 341 -22.60 21.32 -12.51
C ARG A 341 -22.29 22.58 -13.29
N VAL A 342 -21.10 22.60 -13.89
CA VAL A 342 -20.71 23.57 -14.91
C VAL A 342 -21.90 23.74 -15.85
N MET A 343 -22.50 24.93 -15.84
CA MET A 343 -23.37 25.38 -16.91
C MET A 343 -22.50 25.43 -18.18
N ARG A 344 -22.42 24.31 -18.90
CA ARG A 344 -21.96 24.31 -20.29
C ARG A 344 -22.99 25.15 -21.06
N VAL A 345 -22.59 26.36 -21.44
CA VAL A 345 -23.30 27.22 -22.40
C VAL A 345 -23.29 26.57 -23.76
#